data_AF-A0AAV4ZJX5-F1
#
_entry.id   AF-A0AAV4ZJX5-F1
#
_cell.length_a   1.000
_cell.length_b   1.000
_cell.length_c   1.000
_cell.angle_alpha   90.00
_cell.angle_beta   90.00
_cell.angle_gamma   90.00
#
_symmetry.space_group_name_H-M   'P 1'
#
loop_
_entity.id
_entity.type
_entity.pdbx_description
1 polymer ?
#
loop_
_entity_poly.entity_id
_entity_poly.type
_entity_poly.pdbx_seq_one_letter_code
_entity_poly.pdbx_strand_id
1 'polypeptide(L)'
;MRWHLRVLHAAAFAVVPALAADAGEAPFGLAWGPLSEVPRPLKVDREANLTALYYPQGWRPATGPGTAEVILVICRTEGLQQVVWVGVPLSGDDLAKARRAIHDEGVRRYGEPEPGPTADAELWPGGQALLASRETADGRRELVMTTFGPGYQACSGTHHVEAGHPAGAHVADLIGGIAP
;
A
#
# COMPACT_ATOMS: atom_id res chain seq x y z
N MET A 1 -61.50 4.04 -36.10
CA MET A 1 -60.19 3.35 -36.16
C MET A 1 -59.08 4.39 -36.32
N ARG A 2 -58.38 4.74 -35.24
CA ARG A 2 -57.13 5.51 -35.28
C ARG A 2 -56.21 4.94 -34.21
N TRP A 3 -55.22 4.18 -34.65
CA TRP A 3 -54.18 3.60 -33.81
C TRP A 3 -53.08 4.66 -33.67
N HIS A 4 -52.84 5.15 -32.45
CA HIS A 4 -51.69 6.00 -32.16
C HIS A 4 -50.49 5.10 -31.81
N LEU A 5 -49.49 5.07 -32.68
CA LEU A 5 -48.20 4.44 -32.42
C LEU A 5 -47.36 5.33 -31.49
N ARG A 6 -46.70 4.67 -30.54
CA ARG A 6 -45.83 5.19 -29.48
C ARG A 6 -44.48 5.67 -30.00
N VAL A 7 -43.81 6.56 -29.26
CA VAL A 7 -42.34 6.51 -29.11
C VAL A 7 -42.00 6.73 -27.63
N LEU A 8 -41.71 5.62 -26.92
CA LEU A 8 -41.04 5.66 -25.63
C LEU A 8 -39.54 5.82 -25.90
N HIS A 9 -38.96 6.93 -25.45
CA HIS A 9 -37.51 7.10 -25.44
C HIS A 9 -36.93 6.22 -24.34
N ALA A 10 -36.37 5.06 -24.71
CA ALA A 10 -35.51 4.31 -23.82
C ALA A 10 -34.18 5.05 -23.69
N ALA A 11 -33.92 5.65 -22.53
CA ALA A 11 -32.61 6.18 -22.20
C ALA A 11 -31.64 4.99 -22.06
N ALA A 12 -30.76 4.82 -23.05
CA ALA A 12 -29.67 3.88 -22.98
C ALA A 12 -28.63 4.42 -22.01
N PHE A 13 -28.56 3.87 -20.80
CA PHE A 13 -27.42 4.05 -19.92
C PHE A 13 -26.23 3.31 -20.53
N ALA A 14 -25.34 4.05 -21.17
CA ALA A 14 -24.04 3.53 -21.56
C ALA A 14 -23.23 3.29 -20.28
N VAL A 15 -23.06 2.02 -19.90
CA VAL A 15 -22.01 1.63 -18.95
C VAL A 15 -20.70 1.79 -19.71
N VAL A 16 -20.00 2.89 -19.46
CA VAL A 16 -18.64 3.08 -19.93
C VAL A 16 -17.78 2.08 -19.16
N PRO A 17 -17.10 1.12 -19.82
CA PRO A 17 -16.12 0.32 -19.12
C PRO A 17 -15.03 1.30 -18.64
N ALA A 18 -14.79 1.34 -17.34
CA ALA A 18 -13.63 2.04 -16.82
C ALA A 18 -12.42 1.47 -17.54
N LEU A 19 -11.83 2.26 -18.44
CA LEU A 19 -10.51 1.98 -18.97
C LEU A 19 -9.64 1.68 -17.75
N ALA A 20 -9.06 0.49 -17.70
CA ALA A 20 -7.99 0.22 -16.77
C ALA A 20 -6.93 1.28 -17.07
N ALA A 21 -6.92 2.36 -16.29
CA ALA A 21 -5.82 3.29 -16.25
C ALA A 21 -4.58 2.41 -16.07
N ASP A 22 -3.56 2.59 -16.92
CA ASP A 22 -2.29 1.88 -16.78
C ASP A 22 -1.89 1.94 -15.32
N ALA A 23 -2.14 0.84 -14.62
CA ALA A 23 -2.02 0.81 -13.19
C ALA A 23 -0.52 0.76 -12.98
N GLY A 24 0.05 1.89 -12.58
CA GLY A 24 1.50 2.08 -12.55
C GLY A 24 2.22 0.96 -11.81
N GLU A 25 3.53 0.87 -12.03
CA GLU A 25 4.35 -0.16 -11.40
C GLU A 25 4.31 -0.03 -9.87
N ALA A 26 4.02 -1.14 -9.19
CA ALA A 26 4.14 -1.31 -7.75
C ALA A 26 5.48 -1.98 -7.42
N PRO A 27 6.00 -1.83 -6.18
CA PRO A 27 7.24 -2.50 -5.80
C PRO A 27 7.21 -4.02 -6.02
N PHE A 28 8.40 -4.61 -6.13
CA PHE A 28 8.61 -6.05 -6.34
C PHE A 28 8.10 -6.60 -7.68
N GLY A 29 8.05 -5.75 -8.71
CA GLY A 29 7.59 -6.12 -10.05
C GLY A 29 6.08 -6.41 -10.11
N LEU A 30 5.33 -5.85 -9.16
CA LEU A 30 3.88 -5.91 -9.12
C LEU A 30 3.30 -4.72 -9.90
N ALA A 31 1.99 -4.76 -10.16
CA ALA A 31 1.24 -3.61 -10.64
C ALA A 31 0.28 -3.15 -9.53
N TRP A 32 0.03 -1.85 -9.44
CA TRP A 32 -1.13 -1.37 -8.68
C TRP A 32 -2.41 -1.91 -9.31
N GLY A 33 -3.53 -1.89 -8.57
CA GLY A 33 -4.80 -2.31 -9.16
C GLY A 33 -5.14 -3.78 -8.96
N PRO A 34 -6.10 -4.33 -9.73
CA PRO A 34 -6.55 -5.71 -9.61
C PRO A 34 -5.39 -6.72 -9.74
N LEU A 35 -5.33 -7.68 -8.81
CA LEU A 35 -4.37 -8.78 -8.87
C LEU A 35 -5.07 -10.04 -9.39
N SER A 36 -4.56 -10.62 -10.48
CA SER A 36 -5.00 -11.94 -10.94
C SER A 36 -4.39 -13.07 -10.12
N GLU A 37 -3.13 -12.91 -9.69
CA GLU A 37 -2.37 -13.90 -8.95
C GLU A 37 -1.42 -13.23 -7.95
N VAL A 38 -1.24 -13.89 -6.81
CA VAL A 38 -0.22 -13.56 -5.82
C VAL A 38 0.43 -14.85 -5.32
N PRO A 39 1.72 -14.83 -4.93
CA PRO A 39 2.31 -15.95 -4.21
C PRO A 39 1.48 -16.29 -2.98
N ARG A 40 1.50 -17.57 -2.56
CA ARG A 40 0.79 -17.96 -1.34
C ARG A 40 1.41 -17.26 -0.12
N PRO A 41 0.64 -16.48 0.66
CA PRO A 41 1.16 -15.83 1.86
C PRO A 41 1.27 -16.81 3.03
N LEU A 42 2.09 -16.46 4.01
CA LEU A 42 2.18 -17.21 5.26
C LEU A 42 0.99 -16.90 6.18
N LYS A 43 0.61 -15.62 6.26
CA LYS A 43 -0.50 -15.11 7.06
C LYS A 43 -1.39 -14.20 6.22
N VAL A 44 -2.68 -14.22 6.52
CA VAL A 44 -3.68 -13.30 5.95
C VAL A 44 -4.44 -12.64 7.08
N ASP A 45 -4.58 -11.32 7.01
CA ASP A 45 -5.45 -10.52 7.86
C ASP A 45 -6.53 -9.85 7.02
N ARG A 46 -7.73 -9.67 7.58
CA ARG A 46 -8.87 -9.04 6.89
C ARG A 46 -9.66 -8.17 7.85
N GLU A 47 -9.94 -6.96 7.40
CA GLU A 47 -10.86 -6.05 8.07
C GLU A 47 -11.57 -5.18 7.03
N ALA A 48 -12.90 -5.10 7.13
CA ALA A 48 -13.73 -4.33 6.21
C ALA A 48 -13.41 -4.62 4.72
N ASN A 49 -12.90 -3.62 3.99
CA ASN A 49 -12.52 -3.72 2.58
C ASN A 49 -11.05 -4.09 2.35
N LEU A 50 -10.27 -4.39 3.39
CA LEU A 50 -8.85 -4.70 3.30
C LEU A 50 -8.56 -6.19 3.47
N THR A 51 -7.60 -6.68 2.70
CA THR A 51 -6.93 -7.96 2.91
C THR A 51 -5.42 -7.71 2.92
N ALA A 52 -4.76 -7.97 4.05
CA ALA A 52 -3.31 -7.91 4.17
C ALA A 52 -2.70 -9.31 4.05
N LEU A 53 -1.72 -9.46 3.16
CA LEU A 53 -1.02 -10.70 2.88
C LEU A 53 0.44 -10.58 3.34
N TYR A 54 0.88 -11.48 4.22
CA TYR A 54 2.19 -11.40 4.86
C TYR A 54 3.18 -12.40 4.26
N TYR A 55 4.34 -11.90 3.91
CA TYR A 55 5.43 -12.66 3.30
C TYR A 55 6.70 -12.43 4.13
N PRO A 56 7.08 -13.38 5.01
CA PRO A 56 8.30 -13.25 5.78
C PRO A 56 9.53 -13.46 4.89
N GLN A 57 10.70 -13.16 5.44
CA GLN A 57 11.99 -13.36 4.80
C GLN A 57 12.10 -14.74 4.12
N GLY A 58 12.53 -14.73 2.86
CA GLY A 58 12.71 -15.92 2.04
C GLY A 58 11.45 -16.36 1.28
N TRP A 59 10.29 -15.77 1.56
CA TRP A 59 9.06 -15.99 0.79
C TRP A 59 8.88 -14.88 -0.23
N ARG A 60 8.53 -15.20 -1.48
CA ARG A 60 8.26 -14.16 -2.48
C ARG A 60 7.06 -13.30 -2.04
N PRO A 61 7.14 -11.95 -2.10
CA PRO A 61 8.22 -11.15 -2.70
C PRO A 61 9.38 -10.75 -1.76
N ALA A 62 9.34 -11.10 -0.47
CA ALA A 62 10.36 -10.83 0.55
C ALA A 62 11.64 -11.69 0.41
N THR A 63 12.23 -11.75 -0.79
CA THR A 63 13.48 -12.50 -1.07
C THR A 63 14.71 -11.61 -1.20
N GLY A 64 14.55 -10.29 -1.15
CA GLY A 64 15.66 -9.34 -1.25
C GLY A 64 16.57 -9.33 -0.01
N PRO A 65 17.88 -9.04 -0.17
CA PRO A 65 18.77 -8.90 0.97
C PRO A 65 18.27 -7.79 1.91
N GLY A 66 18.43 -8.01 3.22
CA GLY A 66 17.99 -7.04 4.24
C GLY A 66 16.47 -6.90 4.40
N THR A 67 15.66 -7.76 3.75
CA THR A 67 14.20 -7.77 3.91
C THR A 67 13.79 -8.75 5.00
N ALA A 68 13.09 -8.26 6.02
CA ALA A 68 12.45 -9.09 7.04
C ALA A 68 11.05 -9.55 6.64
N GLU A 69 10.28 -8.66 6.03
CA GLU A 69 8.88 -8.92 5.66
C GLU A 69 8.43 -8.00 4.51
N VAL A 70 7.51 -8.51 3.69
CA VAL A 70 6.68 -7.69 2.80
C VAL A 70 5.22 -7.97 3.12
N ILE A 71 4.42 -6.91 3.22
CA ILE A 71 2.97 -6.98 3.38
C ILE A 71 2.32 -6.35 2.16
N LEU A 72 1.46 -7.10 1.48
CA LEU A 72 0.63 -6.60 0.39
C LEU A 72 -0.77 -6.31 0.93
N VAL A 73 -1.23 -5.08 0.80
CA VAL A 73 -2.55 -4.65 1.25
C VAL A 73 -3.45 -4.43 0.04
N ILE A 74 -4.45 -5.28 -0.06
CA ILE A 74 -5.38 -5.37 -1.17
C ILE A 74 -6.72 -4.80 -0.72
N CYS A 75 -7.18 -3.80 -1.45
CA CYS A 75 -8.50 -3.22 -1.35
C CYS A 75 -9.48 -4.04 -2.20
N ARG A 76 -10.66 -4.30 -1.66
CA ARG A 76 -11.68 -5.16 -2.29
C ARG A 76 -12.07 -4.70 -3.70
N THR A 77 -12.12 -3.39 -3.94
CA THR A 77 -12.51 -2.82 -5.24
C THR A 77 -11.29 -2.43 -6.08
N GLU A 78 -10.32 -1.76 -5.47
CA GLU A 78 -9.18 -1.16 -6.16
C GLU A 78 -8.00 -2.13 -6.34
N GLY A 79 -8.02 -3.32 -5.74
CA GLY A 79 -6.92 -4.27 -5.77
C GLY A 79 -5.72 -3.83 -4.92
N LEU A 80 -4.49 -4.14 -5.34
CA LEU A 80 -3.28 -3.74 -4.63
C LEU A 80 -3.19 -2.22 -4.58
N GLN A 81 -3.21 -1.65 -3.38
CA GLN A 81 -3.09 -0.20 -3.19
C GLN A 81 -2.09 0.19 -2.12
N GLN A 82 -1.49 -0.77 -1.43
CA GLN A 82 -0.38 -0.49 -0.54
C GLN A 82 0.56 -1.68 -0.44
N VAL A 83 1.85 -1.38 -0.42
CA VAL A 83 2.93 -2.34 -0.17
C VAL A 83 3.75 -1.83 0.99
N VAL A 84 3.91 -2.65 2.02
CA VAL A 84 4.81 -2.37 3.16
C VAL A 84 6.02 -3.28 3.04
N TRP A 85 7.21 -2.69 3.03
CA TRP A 85 8.47 -3.39 3.16
C TRP A 85 9.04 -3.13 4.55
N VAL A 86 9.48 -4.19 5.22
CA VAL A 86 10.13 -4.14 6.52
C VAL A 86 11.55 -4.67 6.37
N GLY A 87 12.52 -3.85 6.77
CA GLY A 87 13.93 -4.23 6.81
C GLY A 87 14.25 -5.12 8.02
N VAL A 88 15.33 -5.89 7.92
CA VAL A 88 15.88 -6.60 9.09
C VAL A 88 16.27 -5.61 10.21
N PRO A 89 16.22 -6.01 11.49
CA PRO A 89 16.56 -5.09 12.57
C PRO A 89 18.06 -4.75 12.57
N LEU A 90 18.37 -3.45 12.57
CA LEU A 90 19.73 -2.89 12.50
C LEU A 90 19.98 -1.91 13.66
N SER A 91 21.25 -1.56 13.85
CA SER A 91 21.69 -0.56 14.84
C SER A 91 22.88 0.24 14.34
N GLY A 92 23.11 1.42 14.93
CA GLY A 92 24.30 2.23 14.67
C GLY A 92 24.51 2.56 13.19
N ASP A 93 25.75 2.38 12.71
CA ASP A 93 26.16 2.74 11.36
C ASP A 93 25.42 1.93 10.27
N ASP A 94 25.10 0.67 10.55
CA ASP A 94 24.36 -0.18 9.60
C ASP A 94 22.94 0.35 9.37
N LEU A 95 22.26 0.78 10.44
CA LEU A 95 20.94 1.41 10.34
C LEU A 95 21.02 2.71 9.55
N ALA A 96 22.01 3.56 9.86
CA ALA A 96 22.18 4.84 9.17
C ALA A 96 22.49 4.65 7.67
N LYS A 97 23.30 3.63 7.34
CA LYS A 97 23.60 3.27 5.95
C LYS A 97 22.37 2.74 5.21
N ALA A 98 21.60 1.86 5.83
CA ALA A 98 20.38 1.33 5.24
C ALA A 98 19.34 2.43 5.00
N ARG A 99 19.16 3.34 5.96
CA ARG A 99 18.24 4.47 5.81
C ARG A 99 18.64 5.37 4.64
N ARG A 100 19.92 5.75 4.54
CA ARG A 100 20.41 6.54 3.40
C ARG A 100 20.16 5.86 2.06
N ALA A 101 20.41 4.55 1.96
CA ALA A 101 20.17 3.82 0.72
C ALA A 101 18.69 3.82 0.30
N ILE A 102 17.76 3.68 1.25
CA ILE A 102 16.31 3.74 0.96
C ILE A 102 15.89 5.17 0.62
N HIS A 103 16.41 6.15 1.35
CA HIS A 103 16.19 7.56 1.05
C HIS A 103 16.62 7.91 -0.38
N ASP A 104 17.85 7.57 -0.77
CA ASP A 104 18.39 7.84 -2.11
C ASP A 104 17.53 7.18 -3.20
N GLU A 105 17.06 5.95 -2.97
CA GLU A 105 16.16 5.25 -3.89
C GLU A 105 14.77 5.90 -3.94
N GLY A 106 14.25 6.38 -2.81
CA GLY A 106 13.02 7.16 -2.74
C GLY A 106 13.15 8.46 -3.54
N VAL A 107 14.24 9.20 -3.34
CA VAL A 107 14.56 10.43 -4.09
C VAL A 107 14.60 10.17 -5.59
N ARG A 108 15.28 9.10 -6.02
CA ARG A 108 15.36 8.72 -7.42
C ARG A 108 13.99 8.41 -8.04
N ARG A 109 13.05 7.85 -7.27
CA ARG A 109 11.73 7.43 -7.78
C ARG A 109 10.65 8.51 -7.68
N TYR A 110 10.64 9.26 -6.60
CA TYR A 110 9.51 10.10 -6.21
C TYR A 110 9.90 11.57 -5.98
N GLY A 111 11.19 11.92 -6.07
CA GLY A 111 11.70 13.25 -5.75
C GLY A 111 12.02 13.43 -4.26
N GLU A 112 12.30 14.66 -3.84
CA GLU A 112 12.69 14.94 -2.45
C GLU A 112 11.52 14.72 -1.46
N PRO A 113 11.74 14.02 -0.34
CA PRO A 113 10.73 13.88 0.69
C PRO A 113 10.58 15.14 1.55
N GLU A 114 9.40 15.28 2.14
CA GLU A 114 9.13 16.20 3.24
C GLU A 114 9.24 15.45 4.59
N PRO A 115 9.39 16.19 5.71
CA PRO A 115 9.24 15.59 7.04
C PRO A 115 7.89 14.87 7.17
N GLY A 116 7.93 13.64 7.67
CA GLY A 116 6.74 12.83 7.91
C GLY A 116 6.00 13.17 9.21
N PRO A 117 4.98 12.38 9.57
CA PRO A 117 4.18 12.60 10.79
C PRO A 117 4.96 12.39 12.09
N THR A 118 6.05 11.62 12.07
CA THR A 118 6.95 11.42 13.22
C THR A 118 8.33 12.01 12.92
N ALA A 119 9.12 12.27 13.97
CA ALA A 119 10.44 12.88 13.83
C ALA A 119 11.44 12.06 12.99
N ASP A 120 11.23 10.75 12.88
CA ASP A 120 12.06 9.82 12.09
C ASP A 120 11.40 9.40 10.77
N ALA A 121 10.25 10.00 10.43
CA ALA A 121 9.52 9.70 9.21
C ALA A 121 9.85 10.68 8.08
N GLU A 122 9.85 10.15 6.86
CA GLU A 122 10.04 10.87 5.61
C GLU A 122 8.85 10.54 4.70
N LEU A 123 8.16 11.56 4.19
CA LEU A 123 6.98 11.43 3.34
C LEU A 123 7.30 11.97 1.95
N TRP A 124 7.17 11.11 0.95
CA TRP A 124 7.40 11.50 -0.44
C TRP A 124 6.20 12.24 -1.05
N PRO A 125 6.45 13.11 -2.05
CA PRO A 125 5.43 13.95 -2.66
C PRO A 125 4.17 13.18 -3.08
N GLY A 126 3.01 13.82 -2.89
CA GLY A 126 1.72 13.21 -3.20
C GLY A 126 1.34 12.03 -2.29
N GLY A 127 2.08 11.79 -1.20
CA GLY A 127 1.85 10.66 -0.31
C GLY A 127 2.13 9.31 -0.97
N GLN A 128 3.03 9.28 -1.96
CA GLN A 128 3.36 8.07 -2.72
C GLN A 128 4.15 7.06 -1.90
N ALA A 129 4.97 7.52 -0.97
CA ALA A 129 5.72 6.67 -0.07
C ALA A 129 5.98 7.31 1.28
N LEU A 130 6.13 6.49 2.31
CA LEU A 130 6.48 6.87 3.68
C LEU A 130 7.59 5.94 4.17
N LEU A 131 8.71 6.48 4.64
CA LEU A 131 9.74 5.75 5.36
C LEU A 131 9.71 6.15 6.83
N ALA A 132 9.65 5.18 7.74
CA ALA A 132 9.84 5.42 9.17
C ALA A 132 10.61 4.25 9.79
N SER A 133 10.76 4.24 11.11
CA SER A 133 11.35 3.10 11.80
C SER A 133 10.58 2.72 13.06
N ARG A 134 10.61 1.43 13.39
CA ARG A 134 10.06 0.89 14.64
C ARG A 134 11.14 0.20 15.45
N GLU A 135 11.06 0.29 16.77
CA GLU A 135 11.98 -0.37 17.68
C GLU A 135 11.56 -1.83 17.90
N THR A 136 12.53 -2.73 17.91
CA THR A 136 12.33 -4.14 18.25
C THR A 136 12.60 -4.37 19.74
N ALA A 137 12.13 -5.50 20.29
CA ALA A 137 12.25 -5.80 21.72
C ALA A 137 13.70 -5.85 22.24
N ASP A 138 14.68 -6.01 21.35
CA ASP A 138 16.12 -6.02 21.64
C ASP A 138 16.80 -4.64 21.44
N GLY A 139 16.03 -3.57 21.23
CA GLY A 139 16.53 -2.20 21.07
C GLY A 139 17.15 -1.89 19.70
N ARG A 140 17.08 -2.83 18.75
CA ARG A 140 17.38 -2.55 17.35
C ARG A 140 16.20 -1.85 16.68
N ARG A 141 16.40 -1.34 15.46
CA ARG A 141 15.33 -0.70 14.69
C ARG A 141 15.16 -1.36 13.34
N GLU A 142 13.90 -1.56 12.96
CA GLU A 142 13.51 -1.95 11.62
C GLU A 142 13.10 -0.69 10.84
N LEU A 143 13.58 -0.58 9.61
CA LEU A 143 13.10 0.45 8.67
C LEU A 143 11.82 -0.07 8.02
N VAL A 144 10.80 0.76 7.96
CA VAL A 144 9.50 0.44 7.37
C VAL A 144 9.22 1.41 6.25
N MET A 145 9.18 0.91 5.02
CA MET A 145 8.82 1.68 3.83
C MET A 145 7.43 1.27 3.38
N THR A 146 6.50 2.22 3.36
CA THR A 146 5.15 2.02 2.85
C THR A 146 5.01 2.78 1.54
N THR A 147 4.57 2.11 0.48
CA THR A 147 4.23 2.74 -0.81
C THR A 147 2.75 2.60 -1.09
N PHE A 148 2.17 3.63 -1.71
CA PHE A 148 0.74 3.74 -1.91
C PHE A 148 0.40 3.81 -3.40
N GLY A 149 -0.62 3.06 -3.79
CA GLY A 149 -1.19 3.07 -5.13
C GLY A 149 -2.17 4.23 -5.34
N PRO A 150 -2.49 4.55 -6.60
CA PRO A 150 -3.33 5.70 -6.95
C PRO A 150 -4.77 5.61 -6.43
N GLY A 151 -5.27 4.40 -6.16
CA GLY A 151 -6.60 4.15 -5.61
C GLY A 151 -6.64 4.12 -4.07
N TYR A 152 -5.50 4.29 -3.39
CA TYR A 152 -5.42 4.16 -1.94
C TYR A 152 -6.36 5.10 -1.17
N GLN A 153 -6.51 6.35 -1.63
CA GLN A 153 -7.41 7.31 -0.97
C GLN A 153 -8.89 6.87 -1.02
N ALA A 154 -9.36 6.38 -2.17
CA ALA A 154 -10.72 5.86 -2.31
C ALA A 154 -10.94 4.61 -1.44
N CYS A 155 -9.94 3.72 -1.43
CA CYS A 155 -9.94 2.54 -0.58
C CYS A 155 -9.99 2.89 0.91
N SER A 156 -9.16 3.84 1.36
CA SER A 156 -9.12 4.31 2.75
C SER A 156 -10.43 4.98 3.17
N GLY A 157 -11.06 5.74 2.26
CA GLY A 157 -12.39 6.32 2.50
C GLY A 157 -13.48 5.26 2.67
N THR A 158 -13.48 4.23 1.82
CA THR A 158 -14.40 3.07 1.96
C THR A 158 -14.15 2.33 3.26
N HIS A 159 -12.88 2.10 3.61
CA HIS A 159 -12.49 1.47 4.87
C HIS A 159 -13.03 2.24 6.07
N HIS A 160 -12.87 3.58 6.07
CA HIS A 160 -13.34 4.42 7.15
C HIS A 160 -14.86 4.35 7.37
N VAL A 161 -15.63 4.28 6.29
CA VAL A 161 -17.10 4.09 6.38
C VAL A 161 -17.46 2.73 6.99
N GLU A 162 -16.69 1.69 6.70
CA GLU A 162 -16.97 0.32 7.15
C GLU A 162 -16.42 0.00 8.55
N ALA A 163 -15.26 0.53 8.92
CA ALA A 163 -14.51 0.20 10.14
C ALA A 163 -14.46 1.36 11.17
N GLY A 164 -14.76 2.59 10.77
CA GLY A 164 -14.71 3.77 11.64
C GLY A 164 -13.32 4.43 11.79
N HIS A 165 -12.28 3.91 11.13
CA HIS A 165 -10.93 4.48 11.08
C HIS A 165 -10.33 4.35 9.67
N PRO A 166 -9.35 5.18 9.27
CA PRO A 166 -8.74 5.08 7.94
C PRO A 166 -7.89 3.81 7.79
N ALA A 167 -7.68 3.36 6.55
CA ALA A 167 -6.89 2.15 6.25
C ALA A 167 -5.46 2.22 6.82
N GLY A 168 -4.86 3.42 6.84
CA GLY A 168 -3.52 3.63 7.38
C GLY A 168 -3.42 3.37 8.88
N ALA A 169 -4.49 3.61 9.65
CA ALA A 169 -4.52 3.31 11.07
C ALA A 169 -4.52 1.79 11.32
N HIS A 170 -5.34 1.04 10.58
CA HIS A 170 -5.33 -0.43 10.62
C HIS A 170 -3.94 -0.98 10.31
N VAL A 171 -3.34 -0.51 9.21
CA VAL A 171 -2.04 -1.02 8.76
C VAL A 171 -0.94 -0.66 9.74
N ALA A 172 -1.00 0.51 10.38
CA ALA A 172 -0.08 0.88 11.46
C ALA A 172 -0.16 -0.09 12.64
N ASP A 173 -1.36 -0.50 13.05
CA ASP A 173 -1.54 -1.50 14.11
C ASP A 173 -1.00 -2.88 13.70
N LEU A 174 -1.22 -3.27 12.43
CA LEU A 174 -0.71 -4.54 11.87
C LEU A 174 0.82 -4.64 11.88
N ILE A 175 1.51 -3.50 11.76
CA ILE A 175 2.98 -3.42 11.80
C ILE A 175 3.51 -3.05 13.20
N GLY A 176 2.71 -3.20 14.25
CA GLY A 176 3.17 -2.97 15.62
C GLY A 176 3.32 -1.51 16.01
N GLY A 177 2.57 -0.62 15.35
CA GLY A 177 2.40 0.78 15.71
C GLY A 177 3.51 1.71 15.21
N ILE A 178 3.37 2.21 13.98
CA ILE A 178 3.78 3.59 13.67
C ILE A 178 2.49 4.41 13.71
N ALA A 179 1.88 4.52 14.88
CA ALA A 179 0.80 5.48 15.09
C ALA A 179 1.42 6.88 15.27
N PRO A 180 0.75 7.96 14.83
CA PRO A 180 1.22 9.33 15.02
C PRO A 180 1.51 9.65 16.50
#